data_AF-A0A239K285-F1
#
_entry.id   AF-A0A239K285-F1
#
_cell.length_a   1.000
_cell.length_b   1.000
_cell.length_c   1.000
_cell.angle_alpha   90.00
_cell.angle_beta   90.00
_cell.angle_gamma   90.00
#
_symmetry.space_group_name_H-M   'P 1'
#
loop_
_entity.id
_entity.type
_entity.pdbx_description
1 polymer ?
#
loop_
_entity_poly.entity_id
_entity_poly.type
_entity_poly.pdbx_seq_one_letter_code
_entity_poly.pdbx_strand_id
1 'polypeptide(L)'
;MKKICFKFLLLLATLTSCENKEWVFPNYEYQSTYFAYQYPVRTIVLGEDIFDTSLDNEHKFRVMATTGGVYDNSQDVIIDVAVDNTLTEGVLFSQGGDEVRPLPGSYYKLASDKIVIPKGELIGGVEVQLTDAFFADPLALKNTYVLPLYMTNVVNADSILSGVPLVENPNRVVAEHWSVAPKDYVLYAVKYVNPWHGLYLRRGKDVIEGKNGNTGLNQTIVRHKQYVEQDEVIKLTTQSLGEVALPLVFKNGEGVNAEATLLLRFDEQGNVTVRAGAEGYTATGSGKFVKKGEKNSWGSKDRDVLYLDYEVDLEDMHVASTDTLVLRDRGVAMETFSPVLK
;
A
#
# COMPACT_ATOMS: atom_id res chain seq x y z
N MET A 1 -0.18 71.37 -16.09
CA MET A 1 -0.96 70.15 -15.78
C MET A 1 -0.95 69.09 -16.90
N LYS A 2 -0.97 69.44 -18.20
CA LYS A 2 -0.95 68.44 -19.31
C LYS A 2 0.36 67.65 -19.51
N LYS A 3 1.52 68.14 -19.04
CA LYS A 3 2.82 67.45 -19.22
C LYS A 3 3.16 66.41 -18.13
N ILE A 4 2.44 66.41 -17.02
CA ILE A 4 2.63 65.44 -15.92
C ILE A 4 1.81 64.16 -16.16
N CYS A 5 0.60 64.28 -16.74
CA CYS A 5 -0.22 63.13 -17.11
C CYS A 5 0.43 62.23 -18.18
N PHE A 6 1.21 62.80 -19.10
CA PHE A 6 1.87 62.02 -20.16
C PHE A 6 3.06 61.19 -19.67
N LYS A 7 3.72 61.62 -18.58
CA LYS A 7 4.85 60.88 -17.98
C LYS A 7 4.39 59.71 -17.11
N PHE A 8 3.17 59.77 -16.58
CA PHE A 8 2.59 58.67 -15.79
C PHE A 8 2.01 57.56 -16.67
N LEU A 9 1.49 57.91 -17.86
CA LEU A 9 0.97 56.94 -18.83
C LEU A 9 2.09 56.13 -19.51
N LEU A 10 3.29 56.71 -19.65
CA LEU A 10 4.46 56.03 -20.22
C LEU A 10 5.11 55.03 -19.24
N LEU A 11 4.89 55.19 -17.93
CA LEU A 11 5.43 54.31 -16.89
C LEU A 11 4.55 53.07 -16.63
N LEU A 12 3.26 53.09 -17.03
CA LEU A 12 2.39 51.91 -16.97
C LEU A 12 2.60 50.94 -18.16
N ALA A 13 3.20 51.39 -19.26
CA ALA A 13 3.46 50.53 -20.43
C ALA A 13 4.68 49.61 -20.26
N THR A 14 5.48 49.77 -19.19
CA THR A 14 6.68 48.98 -18.91
C THR A 14 6.46 47.90 -17.84
N LEU A 15 5.22 47.67 -17.42
CA LEU A 15 4.84 46.58 -16.49
C LEU A 15 4.16 45.40 -17.21
N THR A 16 4.38 45.24 -18.51
CA THR A 16 4.09 43.96 -19.16
C THR A 16 5.16 42.97 -18.68
N SER A 17 4.85 42.27 -17.60
CA SER A 17 5.47 40.98 -17.30
C SER A 17 5.58 40.21 -18.61
N CYS A 18 6.80 39.81 -18.99
CA CYS A 18 6.95 38.73 -19.95
C CYS A 18 6.22 37.54 -19.33
N GLU A 19 4.98 37.29 -19.74
CA GLU A 19 4.42 35.95 -19.63
C GLU A 19 5.40 35.07 -20.40
N ASN A 20 6.07 34.17 -19.70
CA ASN A 20 6.78 33.09 -20.36
C ASN A 20 5.73 32.37 -21.21
N LYS A 21 5.75 32.57 -22.53
CA LYS A 21 4.96 31.77 -23.46
C LYS A 21 5.12 30.31 -23.05
N GLU A 22 4.02 29.63 -22.77
CA GLU A 22 4.06 28.18 -22.58
C GLU A 22 4.82 27.57 -23.75
N TRP A 23 5.87 26.80 -23.43
CA TRP A 23 6.64 26.08 -24.43
C TRP A 23 5.78 24.94 -24.97
N VAL A 24 4.92 25.26 -25.94
CA VAL A 24 4.16 24.28 -26.70
C VAL A 24 5.11 23.72 -27.76
N PHE A 25 5.74 22.59 -27.45
CA PHE A 25 6.44 21.80 -28.46
C PHE A 25 5.39 21.04 -29.28
N PRO A 26 5.60 20.86 -30.59
CA PRO A 26 4.76 19.98 -31.37
C PRO A 26 4.83 18.55 -30.82
N ASN A 27 3.70 17.84 -30.91
CA ASN A 27 3.66 16.41 -30.64
C ASN A 27 4.68 15.67 -31.51
N TYR A 28 5.19 14.55 -31.00
CA TYR A 28 5.99 13.63 -31.79
C TYR A 28 5.13 13.04 -32.91
N GLU A 29 5.77 12.63 -34.00
CA GLU A 29 5.08 12.13 -35.20
C GLU A 29 4.30 10.84 -34.94
N TYR A 30 4.74 10.02 -33.97
CA TYR A 30 4.16 8.73 -33.65
C TYR A 30 3.76 8.62 -32.17
N GLN A 31 2.59 8.06 -31.95
CA GLN A 31 2.03 7.75 -30.63
C GLN A 31 2.30 6.29 -30.28
N SER A 32 2.61 6.05 -29.02
CA SER A 32 2.84 4.70 -28.52
C SER A 32 2.12 4.48 -27.19
N THR A 33 1.54 3.31 -27.00
CA THR A 33 0.88 2.92 -25.74
C THR A 33 1.67 1.85 -25.01
N TYR A 34 1.70 1.94 -23.68
CA TYR A 34 2.46 1.02 -22.85
C TYR A 34 2.02 1.00 -21.37
N PHE A 35 2.42 -0.04 -20.65
CA PHE A 35 2.39 -0.06 -19.19
C PHE A 35 3.64 0.60 -18.62
N ALA A 36 3.48 1.61 -17.77
CA ALA A 36 4.62 2.37 -17.24
C ALA A 36 5.52 1.52 -16.31
N TYR A 37 4.92 0.56 -15.60
CA TYR A 37 5.59 -0.40 -14.73
C TYR A 37 5.22 -1.82 -15.13
N GLN A 38 6.22 -2.67 -15.33
CA GLN A 38 6.03 -4.09 -15.65
C GLN A 38 5.77 -4.93 -14.39
N TYR A 39 6.23 -4.50 -13.22
CA TYR A 39 6.20 -5.28 -11.97
C TYR A 39 5.69 -4.48 -10.75
N PRO A 40 4.54 -3.79 -10.83
CA PRO A 40 3.99 -3.05 -9.69
C PRO A 40 3.38 -3.99 -8.64
N VAL A 41 3.39 -3.55 -7.38
CA VAL A 41 2.64 -4.19 -6.30
C VAL A 41 1.50 -3.27 -5.85
N ARG A 42 0.24 -3.70 -6.03
CA ARG A 42 -0.93 -3.06 -5.44
C ARG A 42 -1.14 -3.60 -4.03
N THR A 43 -1.03 -2.71 -3.04
CA THR A 43 -1.61 -2.96 -1.72
C THR A 43 -2.98 -2.32 -1.66
N ILE A 44 -4.04 -3.11 -1.51
CA ILE A 44 -5.40 -2.64 -1.23
C ILE A 44 -5.43 -2.16 0.22
N VAL A 45 -5.60 -0.86 0.43
CA VAL A 45 -5.57 -0.24 1.76
C VAL A 45 -7.00 0.01 2.22
N LEU A 46 -7.57 -0.97 2.92
CA LEU A 46 -8.91 -0.83 3.51
C LEU A 46 -8.87 0.20 4.64
N GLY A 47 -9.96 0.94 4.82
CA GLY A 47 -10.06 2.04 5.77
C GLY A 47 -9.59 3.38 5.20
N GLU A 48 -9.12 4.26 6.07
CA GLU A 48 -8.68 5.62 5.73
C GLU A 48 -7.15 5.70 5.71
N ASP A 49 -6.60 6.53 4.81
CA ASP A 49 -5.18 6.86 4.74
C ASP A 49 -4.99 8.34 4.29
N ILE A 50 -3.75 8.77 4.13
CA ILE A 50 -3.38 10.11 3.64
C ILE A 50 -3.71 10.32 2.16
N PHE A 51 -3.99 9.25 1.41
CA PHE A 51 -4.42 9.26 0.02
C PHE A 51 -5.82 8.67 -0.12
N ASP A 52 -6.44 8.87 -1.28
CA ASP A 52 -7.79 8.38 -1.54
C ASP A 52 -7.83 6.84 -1.62
N THR A 53 -8.56 6.23 -0.71
CA THR A 53 -8.79 4.78 -0.59
C THR A 53 -10.23 4.39 -0.99
N SER A 54 -10.98 5.26 -1.68
CA SER A 54 -12.37 5.00 -2.04
C SER A 54 -12.53 3.70 -2.86
N LEU A 55 -11.69 3.52 -3.89
CA LEU A 55 -11.68 2.28 -4.68
C LEU A 55 -11.28 1.06 -3.85
N ASP A 56 -10.28 1.19 -2.98
CA ASP A 56 -9.82 0.11 -2.10
C ASP A 56 -10.96 -0.38 -1.19
N ASN A 57 -11.72 0.55 -0.62
CA ASN A 57 -12.89 0.25 0.22
C ASN A 57 -14.06 -0.35 -0.58
N GLU A 58 -14.12 -0.13 -1.89
CA GLU A 58 -15.01 -0.85 -2.82
C GLU A 58 -14.43 -2.19 -3.29
N HIS A 59 -13.27 -2.60 -2.75
CA HIS A 59 -12.52 -3.78 -3.15
C HIS A 59 -12.11 -3.75 -4.63
N LYS A 60 -11.78 -2.55 -5.14
CA LYS A 60 -11.39 -2.31 -6.53
C LYS A 60 -9.99 -1.73 -6.62
N PHE A 61 -9.37 -1.94 -7.78
CA PHE A 61 -8.22 -1.18 -8.22
C PHE A 61 -8.25 -0.99 -9.73
N ARG A 62 -7.35 -0.15 -10.27
CA ARG A 62 -7.23 0.07 -11.71
C ARG A 62 -5.87 -0.37 -12.21
N VAL A 63 -5.85 -1.06 -13.35
CA VAL A 63 -4.61 -1.28 -14.11
C VAL A 63 -4.49 -0.16 -15.13
N MET A 64 -3.40 0.59 -15.05
CA MET A 64 -3.21 1.84 -15.79
C MET A 64 -2.26 1.65 -16.98
N ALA A 65 -2.63 2.22 -18.13
CA ALA A 65 -1.78 2.35 -19.31
C ALA A 65 -1.60 3.83 -19.66
N THR A 66 -0.55 4.13 -20.43
CA THR A 66 -0.21 5.50 -20.83
C THR A 66 0.08 5.59 -22.32
N THR A 67 -0.19 6.77 -22.90
CA THR A 67 0.22 7.14 -24.26
C THR A 67 1.42 8.07 -24.20
N GLY A 68 2.48 7.74 -24.94
CA GLY A 68 3.65 8.58 -25.17
C GLY A 68 3.68 9.15 -26.59
N GLY A 69 4.50 10.18 -26.79
CA GLY A 69 4.68 10.86 -28.09
C GLY A 69 3.78 12.09 -28.28
N VAL A 70 2.88 12.37 -27.33
CA VAL A 70 1.95 13.52 -27.38
C VAL A 70 1.82 14.19 -26.03
N TYR A 71 1.39 15.46 -26.04
CA TYR A 71 1.02 16.21 -24.83
C TYR A 71 -0.45 16.00 -24.44
N ASP A 72 -1.31 15.68 -25.41
CA ASP A 72 -2.71 15.26 -25.22
C ASP A 72 -3.15 14.33 -26.35
N ASN A 73 -4.18 13.51 -26.09
CA ASN A 73 -4.79 12.65 -27.10
C ASN A 73 -6.02 13.34 -27.71
N SER A 74 -6.08 13.42 -29.04
CA SER A 74 -7.22 14.08 -29.73
C SER A 74 -8.51 13.25 -29.77
N GLN A 75 -8.43 11.95 -29.46
CA GLN A 75 -9.52 10.96 -29.41
C GLN A 75 -9.29 10.02 -28.23
N ASP A 76 -10.32 9.24 -27.87
CA ASP A 76 -10.15 8.13 -26.93
C ASP A 76 -9.20 7.08 -27.55
N VAL A 77 -8.13 6.75 -26.84
CA VAL A 77 -7.22 5.65 -27.21
C VAL A 77 -7.72 4.38 -26.53
N ILE A 78 -7.93 3.33 -27.33
CA ILE A 78 -8.48 2.05 -26.85
C ILE A 78 -7.40 0.99 -27.01
N ILE A 79 -7.01 0.38 -25.90
CA ILE A 79 -6.00 -0.66 -25.85
C ILE A 79 -6.68 -1.98 -25.47
N ASP A 80 -6.66 -2.95 -26.37
CA ASP A 80 -7.14 -4.30 -26.08
C ASP A 80 -6.13 -5.01 -25.17
N VAL A 81 -6.63 -5.67 -24.12
CA VAL A 81 -5.80 -6.41 -23.17
C VAL A 81 -6.33 -7.82 -22.96
N ALA A 82 -5.42 -8.75 -22.68
CA ALA A 82 -5.76 -10.12 -22.31
C ALA A 82 -4.96 -10.57 -21.09
N VAL A 83 -5.55 -11.50 -20.34
CA VAL A 83 -4.89 -12.17 -19.22
C VAL A 83 -4.01 -13.29 -19.78
N ASP A 84 -2.75 -13.32 -19.40
CA ASP A 84 -1.81 -14.37 -19.79
C ASP A 84 -1.07 -14.94 -18.59
N ASN A 85 -1.61 -16.03 -18.05
CA ASN A 85 -1.04 -16.70 -16.89
C ASN A 85 0.33 -17.31 -17.17
N THR A 86 0.69 -17.59 -18.43
CA THR A 86 2.00 -18.18 -18.77
C THR A 86 3.16 -17.24 -18.42
N LEU A 87 2.90 -15.93 -18.31
CA LEU A 87 3.88 -14.94 -17.85
C LEU A 87 4.32 -15.12 -16.39
N THR A 88 3.64 -15.97 -15.62
CA THR A 88 3.97 -16.28 -14.22
C THR A 88 4.73 -17.61 -14.06
N GLU A 89 4.81 -18.43 -15.12
CA GLU A 89 5.38 -19.77 -15.04
C GLU A 89 6.89 -19.74 -14.78
N GLY A 90 7.32 -20.39 -13.69
CA GLY A 90 8.73 -20.46 -13.32
C GLY A 90 9.34 -19.13 -12.88
N VAL A 91 8.52 -18.18 -12.42
CA VAL A 91 8.95 -16.85 -11.96
C VAL A 91 8.92 -16.75 -10.44
N LEU A 92 9.95 -16.15 -9.84
CA LEU A 92 10.02 -15.80 -8.42
C LEU A 92 9.98 -14.28 -8.24
N PHE A 93 9.49 -13.80 -7.10
CA PHE A 93 9.47 -12.37 -6.77
C PHE A 93 10.88 -11.76 -6.61
N SER A 94 11.86 -12.59 -6.24
CA SER A 94 13.28 -12.26 -6.11
C SER A 94 14.11 -13.56 -6.08
N GLN A 95 15.44 -13.46 -6.18
CA GLN A 95 16.32 -14.63 -6.01
C GLN A 95 16.10 -15.30 -4.65
N GLY A 96 15.75 -16.59 -4.66
CA GLY A 96 15.41 -17.36 -3.45
C GLY A 96 14.10 -16.93 -2.76
N GLY A 97 13.29 -16.08 -3.40
CA GLY A 97 12.02 -15.59 -2.88
C GLY A 97 10.83 -16.52 -3.19
N ASP A 98 9.64 -16.05 -2.82
CA ASP A 98 8.39 -16.74 -3.09
C ASP A 98 8.11 -16.84 -4.61
N GLU A 99 7.42 -17.90 -5.01
CA GLU A 99 6.96 -18.11 -6.38
C GLU A 99 5.82 -17.15 -6.73
N VAL A 100 5.90 -16.57 -7.92
CA VAL A 100 4.82 -15.74 -8.49
C VAL A 100 3.69 -16.67 -8.93
N ARG A 101 2.48 -16.42 -8.44
CA ARG A 101 1.29 -17.20 -8.80
C ARG A 101 0.30 -16.33 -9.56
N PRO A 102 -0.36 -16.86 -10.61
CA PRO A 102 -1.43 -16.13 -11.26
C PRO A 102 -2.59 -15.93 -10.27
N LEU A 103 -3.18 -14.74 -10.28
CA LEU A 103 -4.36 -14.39 -9.50
C LEU A 103 -5.52 -15.27 -9.99
N PRO A 104 -6.11 -16.13 -9.14
CA PRO A 104 -7.16 -17.03 -9.55
C PRO A 104 -8.34 -16.29 -10.21
N GLY A 105 -8.92 -16.86 -11.27
CA GLY A 105 -10.06 -16.24 -11.96
C GLY A 105 -11.30 -16.04 -11.08
N SER A 106 -11.43 -16.78 -9.96
CA SER A 106 -12.48 -16.59 -8.97
C SER A 106 -12.22 -15.42 -8.00
N TYR A 107 -11.01 -14.86 -7.99
CA TYR A 107 -10.60 -13.80 -7.05
C TYR A 107 -10.86 -12.41 -7.59
N TYR A 108 -11.17 -12.28 -8.89
CA TYR A 108 -11.41 -10.99 -9.50
C TYR A 108 -12.39 -11.03 -10.67
N LYS A 109 -12.88 -9.85 -11.04
CA LYS A 109 -13.61 -9.59 -12.28
C LYS A 109 -13.02 -8.34 -12.93
N LEU A 110 -12.58 -8.48 -14.17
CA LEU A 110 -12.16 -7.36 -14.99
C LEU A 110 -13.40 -6.64 -15.55
N ALA A 111 -13.44 -5.30 -15.47
CA ALA A 111 -14.58 -4.53 -15.94
C ALA A 111 -14.75 -4.57 -17.47
N SER A 112 -13.65 -4.71 -18.21
CA SER A 112 -13.61 -4.82 -19.67
C SER A 112 -12.30 -5.47 -20.11
N ASP A 113 -12.28 -6.08 -21.29
CA ASP A 113 -11.06 -6.50 -22.01
C ASP A 113 -10.29 -5.33 -22.66
N LYS A 114 -10.63 -4.08 -22.31
CA LYS A 114 -10.07 -2.86 -22.89
C LYS A 114 -9.64 -1.88 -21.81
N ILE A 115 -8.51 -1.24 -22.02
CA ILE A 115 -8.10 -0.01 -21.32
C ILE A 115 -8.46 1.17 -22.21
N VAL A 116 -9.21 2.13 -21.67
CA VAL A 116 -9.56 3.37 -22.35
C VAL A 116 -8.75 4.51 -21.74
N ILE A 117 -8.00 5.22 -22.58
CA ILE A 117 -7.37 6.51 -22.27
C ILE A 117 -8.27 7.58 -22.87
N PRO A 118 -9.01 8.36 -22.04
CA PRO A 118 -9.96 9.34 -22.54
C PRO A 118 -9.28 10.41 -23.40
N LYS A 119 -10.05 10.97 -24.33
CA LYS A 119 -9.66 12.17 -25.07
C LYS A 119 -9.21 13.28 -24.12
N GLY A 120 -8.07 13.89 -24.43
CA GLY A 120 -7.44 14.94 -23.62
C GLY A 120 -6.56 14.41 -22.49
N GLU A 121 -6.60 13.11 -22.19
CA GLU A 121 -5.79 12.48 -21.16
C GLU A 121 -4.64 11.67 -21.77
N LEU A 122 -3.55 11.53 -21.02
CA LEU A 122 -2.43 10.66 -21.39
C LEU A 122 -2.47 9.30 -20.68
N ILE A 123 -3.29 9.19 -19.64
CA ILE A 123 -3.35 8.01 -18.76
C ILE A 123 -4.80 7.54 -18.67
N GLY A 124 -4.97 6.23 -18.79
CA GLY A 124 -6.26 5.55 -18.70
C GLY A 124 -6.09 4.23 -17.98
N GLY A 125 -7.21 3.58 -17.66
CA GLY A 125 -7.13 2.30 -16.96
C GLY A 125 -8.44 1.56 -16.89
N VAL A 126 -8.32 0.25 -16.71
CA VAL A 126 -9.44 -0.68 -16.54
C VAL A 126 -9.59 -1.04 -15.07
N GLU A 127 -10.84 -1.08 -14.59
CA GLU A 127 -11.13 -1.49 -13.22
C GLU A 127 -11.10 -3.01 -13.05
N VAL A 128 -10.61 -3.43 -11.89
CA VAL A 128 -10.61 -4.81 -11.42
C VAL A 128 -11.37 -4.83 -10.10
N GLN A 129 -12.45 -5.60 -10.04
CA GLN A 129 -13.19 -5.89 -8.80
C GLN A 129 -12.60 -7.15 -8.16
N LEU A 130 -12.14 -7.06 -6.92
CA LEU A 130 -11.75 -8.22 -6.11
C LEU A 130 -12.98 -8.84 -5.45
N THR A 131 -12.96 -10.16 -5.28
CA THR A 131 -14.04 -10.91 -4.63
C THR A 131 -13.67 -11.26 -3.19
N ASP A 132 -14.65 -11.66 -2.39
CA ASP A 132 -14.41 -12.10 -1.00
C ASP A 132 -13.44 -13.29 -0.92
N ALA A 133 -13.37 -14.12 -1.97
CA ALA A 133 -12.45 -15.25 -2.04
C ALA A 133 -10.97 -14.79 -2.00
N PHE A 134 -10.66 -13.62 -2.55
CA PHE A 134 -9.32 -13.02 -2.44
C PHE A 134 -8.99 -12.67 -0.99
N PHE A 135 -9.91 -11.98 -0.31
CA PHE A 135 -9.67 -11.51 1.06
C PHE A 135 -9.70 -12.63 2.10
N ALA A 136 -10.37 -13.74 1.80
CA ALA A 136 -10.39 -14.94 2.62
C ALA A 136 -9.10 -15.77 2.55
N ASP A 137 -8.25 -15.55 1.55
CA ASP A 137 -7.00 -16.28 1.39
C ASP A 137 -5.85 -15.63 2.20
N PRO A 138 -5.23 -16.34 3.16
CA PRO A 138 -4.10 -15.80 3.93
C PRO A 138 -2.87 -15.45 3.06
N LEU A 139 -2.73 -16.02 1.86
CA LEU A 139 -1.65 -15.68 0.93
C LEU A 139 -1.85 -14.31 0.28
N ALA A 140 -3.06 -13.74 0.30
CA ALA A 140 -3.33 -12.40 -0.19
C ALA A 140 -2.81 -11.28 0.73
N LEU A 141 -2.22 -11.62 1.88
CA LEU A 141 -1.59 -10.66 2.81
C LEU A 141 -0.15 -10.31 2.43
N LYS A 142 0.45 -11.07 1.52
CA LYS A 142 1.83 -10.89 1.07
C LYS A 142 1.93 -10.97 -0.46
N ASN A 143 3.12 -10.71 -0.98
CA ASN A 143 3.37 -10.85 -2.41
C ASN A 143 3.28 -12.33 -2.78
N THR A 144 2.22 -12.72 -3.49
CA THR A 144 2.00 -14.10 -3.93
C THR A 144 1.22 -14.10 -5.25
N TYR A 145 0.06 -13.45 -5.27
CA TYR A 145 -0.81 -13.41 -6.44
C TYR A 145 -0.52 -12.21 -7.35
N VAL A 146 -0.52 -12.47 -8.66
CA VAL A 146 -0.27 -11.50 -9.72
C VAL A 146 -1.38 -11.56 -10.74
N LEU A 147 -1.93 -10.43 -11.15
CA LEU A 147 -2.76 -10.31 -12.34
C LEU A 147 -1.84 -10.02 -13.55
N PRO A 148 -1.56 -11.02 -14.42
CA PRO A 148 -0.74 -10.82 -15.60
C PRO A 148 -1.62 -10.32 -16.75
N LEU A 149 -1.33 -9.12 -17.25
CA LEU A 149 -1.99 -8.56 -18.43
C LEU A 149 -0.97 -8.24 -19.51
N TYR A 150 -1.40 -8.38 -20.76
CA TYR A 150 -0.63 -7.92 -21.92
C TYR A 150 -1.55 -7.23 -22.92
N MET A 151 -1.00 -6.25 -23.64
CA MET A 151 -1.68 -5.49 -24.69
C MET A 151 -1.64 -6.31 -25.99
N THR A 152 -2.80 -6.50 -26.61
CA THR A 152 -2.94 -7.28 -27.85
C THR A 152 -3.09 -6.39 -29.07
N ASN A 153 -3.70 -5.22 -28.92
CA ASN A 153 -3.99 -4.29 -30.01
C ASN A 153 -4.24 -2.87 -29.47
N VAL A 154 -4.10 -1.86 -30.34
CA VAL A 154 -4.42 -0.47 -30.03
C VAL A 154 -5.19 0.19 -31.16
N VAL A 155 -6.17 1.03 -30.80
CA VAL A 155 -6.96 1.86 -31.71
C VAL A 155 -6.75 3.33 -31.32
N ASN A 156 -6.61 4.19 -32.33
CA ASN A 156 -6.33 5.63 -32.20
C ASN A 156 -4.95 5.96 -31.59
N ALA A 157 -3.98 5.04 -31.70
CA ALA A 157 -2.55 5.30 -31.55
C ALA A 157 -1.77 4.43 -32.55
N ASP A 158 -0.51 4.77 -32.84
CA ASP A 158 0.24 4.11 -33.93
C ASP A 158 0.81 2.74 -33.53
N SER A 159 1.19 2.56 -32.25
CA SER A 159 1.92 1.36 -31.83
C SER A 159 1.77 1.02 -30.34
N ILE A 160 2.07 -0.23 -30.00
CA ILE A 160 2.34 -0.68 -28.64
C ILE A 160 3.86 -0.83 -28.48
N LEU A 161 4.42 -0.45 -27.32
CA LEU A 161 5.85 -0.67 -27.04
C LEU A 161 6.16 -2.14 -26.70
N SER A 162 6.13 -3.02 -27.69
CA SER A 162 6.38 -4.47 -27.54
C SER A 162 7.85 -4.88 -27.49
N GLY A 163 8.77 -3.92 -27.43
CA GLY A 163 10.22 -4.18 -27.34
C GLY A 163 10.84 -4.70 -28.64
N VAL A 164 12.15 -4.95 -28.60
CA VAL A 164 12.91 -5.48 -29.74
C VAL A 164 13.72 -6.71 -29.30
N PRO A 165 13.34 -7.91 -29.75
CA PRO A 165 13.95 -9.15 -29.29
C PRO A 165 15.34 -9.38 -29.88
N LEU A 166 16.19 -10.06 -29.12
CA LEU A 166 17.52 -10.53 -29.53
C LEU A 166 17.54 -12.04 -29.82
N VAL A 167 16.48 -12.77 -29.48
CA VAL A 167 16.36 -14.22 -29.61
C VAL A 167 15.00 -14.62 -30.18
N GLU A 168 14.94 -15.81 -30.79
CA GLU A 168 13.71 -16.46 -31.24
C GLU A 168 13.00 -17.04 -29.99
N ASN A 169 11.86 -16.48 -29.58
CA ASN A 169 11.13 -16.75 -28.32
C ASN A 169 11.73 -16.07 -27.07
N PRO A 170 11.72 -14.73 -27.02
CA PRO A 170 12.22 -13.98 -25.87
C PRO A 170 11.31 -14.14 -24.66
N ASN A 171 11.88 -14.47 -23.51
CA ASN A 171 11.20 -14.35 -22.22
C ASN A 171 11.18 -12.87 -21.76
N ARG A 172 10.00 -12.34 -21.42
CA ARG A 172 9.80 -10.95 -20.98
C ARG A 172 10.52 -10.60 -19.67
N VAL A 173 10.75 -11.57 -18.78
CA VAL A 173 11.45 -11.33 -17.50
C VAL A 173 12.97 -11.41 -17.60
N VAL A 174 13.51 -11.85 -18.75
CA VAL A 174 14.96 -11.99 -18.98
C VAL A 174 15.44 -10.80 -19.81
N ALA A 175 16.09 -9.83 -19.17
CA ALA A 175 16.50 -8.58 -19.80
C ALA A 175 17.42 -8.81 -21.02
N GLU A 176 18.28 -9.83 -20.97
CA GLU A 176 19.25 -10.19 -22.00
C GLU A 176 18.59 -10.67 -23.31
N HIS A 177 17.30 -11.03 -23.29
CA HIS A 177 16.56 -11.39 -24.49
C HIS A 177 16.12 -10.18 -25.32
N TRP A 178 16.36 -8.95 -24.85
CA TRP A 178 15.82 -7.74 -25.45
C TRP A 178 16.89 -6.67 -25.62
N SER A 179 16.96 -6.08 -26.81
CA SER A 179 17.76 -4.87 -27.05
C SER A 179 17.02 -3.61 -26.58
N VAL A 180 15.69 -3.65 -26.66
CA VAL A 180 14.76 -2.68 -26.07
C VAL A 180 13.73 -3.48 -25.28
N ALA A 181 13.64 -3.23 -23.98
CA ALA A 181 12.73 -3.96 -23.10
C ALA A 181 11.26 -3.73 -23.50
N PRO A 182 10.42 -4.77 -23.51
CA PRO A 182 9.00 -4.64 -23.79
C PRO A 182 8.28 -3.95 -22.64
N LYS A 183 7.29 -3.13 -22.98
CA LYS A 183 6.35 -2.49 -22.05
C LYS A 183 4.89 -2.79 -22.40
N ASP A 184 4.66 -3.83 -23.18
CA ASP A 184 3.35 -4.33 -23.60
C ASP A 184 2.68 -5.22 -22.56
N TYR A 185 3.33 -5.48 -21.42
CA TYR A 185 2.82 -6.35 -20.36
C TYR A 185 2.99 -5.74 -18.97
N VAL A 186 2.23 -6.29 -18.03
CA VAL A 186 2.33 -6.01 -16.60
C VAL A 186 2.03 -7.28 -15.80
N LEU A 187 2.88 -7.57 -14.82
CA LEU A 187 2.66 -8.53 -13.74
C LEU A 187 2.24 -7.75 -12.51
N TYR A 188 0.94 -7.51 -12.36
CA TYR A 188 0.41 -6.69 -11.28
C TYR A 188 0.23 -7.51 -10.00
N ALA A 189 1.18 -7.48 -9.08
CA ALA A 189 1.04 -8.17 -7.80
C ALA A 189 -0.03 -7.50 -6.93
N VAL A 190 -0.88 -8.27 -6.26
CA VAL A 190 -1.97 -7.73 -5.44
C VAL A 190 -1.94 -8.35 -4.05
N LYS A 191 -1.97 -7.48 -3.02
CA LYS A 191 -2.15 -7.84 -1.61
C LYS A 191 -3.09 -6.84 -0.93
N TYR A 192 -3.48 -7.10 0.32
CA TYR A 192 -4.28 -6.15 1.08
C TYR A 192 -3.79 -5.94 2.50
N VAL A 193 -4.19 -4.81 3.08
CA VAL A 193 -4.10 -4.53 4.51
C VAL A 193 -5.47 -4.09 5.01
N ASN A 194 -5.86 -4.57 6.19
CA ASN A 194 -7.13 -4.22 6.82
C ASN A 194 -7.09 -2.81 7.46
N PRO A 195 -8.23 -2.25 7.90
CA PRO A 195 -8.32 -0.88 8.42
C PRO A 195 -7.40 -0.53 9.60
N TRP A 196 -6.93 -1.53 10.36
CA TRP A 196 -6.13 -1.34 11.57
C TRP A 196 -4.65 -1.68 11.39
N HIS A 197 -4.22 -1.99 10.17
CA HIS A 197 -2.81 -2.12 9.83
C HIS A 197 -2.12 -0.75 9.95
N GLY A 198 -0.95 -0.69 10.58
CA GLY A 198 -0.16 0.53 10.56
C GLY A 198 0.90 0.62 11.64
N LEU A 199 1.53 1.78 11.67
CA LEU A 199 2.49 2.19 12.70
C LEU A 199 1.75 3.07 13.71
N TYR A 200 1.85 2.71 14.98
CA TYR A 200 1.17 3.34 16.09
C TYR A 200 2.17 3.87 17.11
N LEU A 201 1.82 4.97 17.76
CA LEU A 201 2.53 5.55 18.90
C LEU A 201 1.89 5.00 20.17
N ARG A 202 2.59 4.08 20.83
CA ARG A 202 2.14 3.31 21.98
C ARG A 202 2.65 3.91 23.28
N ARG A 203 1.70 4.14 24.19
CA ARG A 203 1.93 4.52 25.58
C ARG A 203 0.98 3.75 26.48
N GLY A 204 1.35 3.58 27.74
CA GLY A 204 0.57 2.77 28.64
C GLY A 204 1.26 2.46 29.95
N LYS A 205 0.72 1.47 30.65
CA LYS A 205 1.23 0.97 31.92
C LYS A 205 1.18 -0.55 31.92
N ASP A 206 2.28 -1.17 32.34
CA ASP A 206 2.35 -2.60 32.64
C ASP A 206 2.48 -2.78 34.15
N VAL A 207 1.68 -3.66 34.72
CA VAL A 207 1.85 -4.20 36.07
C VAL A 207 2.33 -5.64 35.92
N ILE A 208 3.58 -5.88 36.29
CA ILE A 208 4.24 -7.17 36.15
C ILE A 208 4.29 -7.84 37.51
N GLU A 209 3.81 -9.08 37.56
CA GLU A 209 3.85 -9.96 38.73
C GLU A 209 4.65 -11.21 38.38
N GLY A 210 5.80 -11.40 39.03
CA GLY A 210 6.64 -12.58 38.86
C GLY A 210 5.97 -13.85 39.39
N LYS A 211 6.14 -14.95 38.65
CA LYS A 211 5.66 -16.30 38.97
C LYS A 211 6.82 -17.23 39.30
N ASN A 212 6.52 -18.42 39.80
CA ASN A 212 7.50 -19.49 40.02
C ASN A 212 8.73 -19.09 40.86
N GLY A 213 8.54 -18.16 41.81
CA GLY A 213 9.61 -17.64 42.66
C GLY A 213 10.34 -16.41 42.12
N ASN A 214 10.05 -15.98 40.88
CA ASN A 214 10.64 -14.81 40.22
C ASN A 214 10.08 -13.46 40.73
N THR A 215 9.87 -13.31 42.03
CA THR A 215 9.31 -12.08 42.64
C THR A 215 10.15 -10.82 42.39
N GLY A 216 11.42 -10.98 42.01
CA GLY A 216 12.27 -9.87 41.54
C GLY A 216 11.77 -9.20 40.25
N LEU A 217 10.86 -9.85 39.51
CA LEU A 217 10.19 -9.26 38.35
C LEU A 217 9.07 -8.28 38.70
N ASN A 218 8.61 -8.28 39.96
CA ASN A 218 7.49 -7.44 40.39
C ASN A 218 7.82 -5.97 40.17
N GLN A 219 7.11 -5.33 39.23
CA GLN A 219 7.33 -3.93 38.92
C GLN A 219 6.12 -3.32 38.21
N THR A 220 6.10 -2.00 38.18
CA THR A 220 5.19 -1.25 37.32
C THR A 220 6.02 -0.45 36.32
N ILE A 221 5.80 -0.67 35.03
CA ILE A 221 6.45 0.06 33.95
C ILE A 221 5.44 1.05 33.38
N VAL A 222 5.77 2.34 33.39
CA VAL A 222 4.97 3.38 32.74
C VAL A 222 5.67 3.82 31.47
N ARG A 223 5.04 3.58 30.32
CA ARG A 223 5.46 4.05 28.99
C ARG A 223 4.68 5.31 28.68
N HIS A 224 5.25 6.48 28.92
CA HIS A 224 4.61 7.74 28.56
C HIS A 224 5.66 8.82 28.36
N LYS A 225 5.81 9.33 27.13
CA LYS A 225 6.69 10.47 26.88
C LYS A 225 5.96 11.79 27.11
N GLN A 226 6.73 12.87 27.17
CA GLN A 226 6.15 14.22 27.27
C GLN A 226 5.39 14.59 25.98
N TYR A 227 5.87 14.13 24.83
CA TYR A 227 5.29 14.40 23.52
C TYR A 227 4.88 13.08 22.86
N VAL A 228 3.66 13.02 22.32
CA VAL A 228 3.09 11.80 21.71
C VAL A 228 3.97 11.31 20.55
N GLU A 229 4.56 12.24 19.79
CA GLU A 229 5.51 11.96 18.70
C GLU A 229 6.72 11.13 19.13
N GLN A 230 7.04 11.10 20.43
CA GLN A 230 8.20 10.40 20.99
C GLN A 230 7.82 9.07 21.67
N ASP A 231 6.53 8.74 21.77
CA ASP A 231 6.07 7.45 22.28
C ASP A 231 6.62 6.28 21.43
N GLU A 232 6.54 5.06 21.97
CA GLU A 232 7.05 3.86 21.32
C GLU A 232 6.36 3.66 19.95
N VAL A 233 7.14 3.50 18.88
CA VAL A 233 6.57 3.14 17.58
C VAL A 233 6.41 1.63 17.52
N ILE A 234 5.17 1.15 17.35
CA ILE A 234 4.84 -0.26 17.22
C ILE A 234 4.03 -0.52 15.96
N LYS A 235 4.27 -1.66 15.29
CA LYS A 235 3.57 -2.02 14.06
C LYS A 235 2.47 -3.04 14.34
N LEU A 236 1.26 -2.74 13.90
CA LEU A 236 0.15 -3.70 13.81
C LEU A 236 0.12 -4.27 12.39
N THR A 237 0.11 -5.60 12.28
CA THR A 237 0.17 -6.29 10.97
C THR A 237 -1.09 -7.11 10.72
N THR A 238 -1.76 -6.87 9.60
CA THR A 238 -2.96 -7.61 9.18
C THR A 238 -2.74 -9.13 9.19
N GLN A 239 -3.70 -9.84 9.78
CA GLN A 239 -3.79 -11.31 9.78
C GLN A 239 -5.03 -11.80 9.04
N SER A 240 -6.07 -10.96 8.94
CA SER A 240 -7.26 -11.15 8.12
C SER A 240 -8.03 -9.84 8.00
N LEU A 241 -9.17 -9.81 7.30
CA LEU A 241 -10.08 -8.66 7.26
C LEU A 241 -10.41 -8.09 8.65
N GLY A 242 -10.58 -8.96 9.65
CA GLY A 242 -11.03 -8.59 10.99
C GLY A 242 -9.96 -8.67 12.08
N GLU A 243 -8.70 -8.98 11.75
CA GLU A 243 -7.69 -9.28 12.77
C GLU A 243 -6.30 -8.70 12.41
N VAL A 244 -5.59 -8.19 13.41
CA VAL A 244 -4.18 -7.79 13.32
C VAL A 244 -3.34 -8.42 14.42
N ALA A 245 -2.04 -8.55 14.18
CA ALA A 245 -1.05 -8.95 15.16
C ALA A 245 -0.37 -7.73 15.76
N LEU A 246 -0.22 -7.72 17.08
CA LEU A 246 0.53 -6.77 17.89
C LEU A 246 1.68 -7.52 18.57
N PRO A 247 2.93 -7.41 18.07
CA PRO A 247 4.09 -8.07 18.67
C PRO A 247 4.57 -7.30 19.89
N LEU A 248 4.62 -7.95 21.06
CA LEU A 248 5.14 -7.39 22.30
C LEU A 248 6.43 -8.12 22.73
N VAL A 249 7.28 -7.40 23.45
CA VAL A 249 8.51 -7.94 24.04
C VAL A 249 8.59 -7.55 25.50
N PHE A 250 8.70 -8.54 26.38
CA PHE A 250 8.94 -8.37 27.80
C PHE A 250 10.33 -8.85 28.18
N LYS A 251 10.77 -8.57 29.41
CA LYS A 251 12.06 -9.02 29.95
C LYS A 251 11.83 -10.08 31.02
N ASN A 252 12.37 -11.27 30.85
CA ASN A 252 12.28 -12.34 31.85
C ASN A 252 13.26 -12.10 33.03
N GLY A 253 13.28 -13.02 34.00
CA GLY A 253 14.13 -12.94 35.20
C GLY A 253 15.63 -12.82 34.93
N GLU A 254 16.06 -13.26 33.74
CA GLU A 254 17.46 -13.25 33.27
C GLU A 254 17.78 -12.03 32.38
N GLY A 255 16.80 -11.16 32.12
CA GLY A 255 16.94 -10.00 31.22
C GLY A 255 16.87 -10.35 29.72
N VAL A 256 16.51 -11.59 29.39
CA VAL A 256 16.28 -12.07 28.03
C VAL A 256 14.90 -11.63 27.54
N ASN A 257 14.77 -11.43 26.23
CA ASN A 257 13.49 -11.07 25.61
C ASN A 257 12.53 -12.26 25.66
N ALA A 258 11.36 -12.05 26.25
CA ALA A 258 10.20 -12.92 26.15
C ALA A 258 9.21 -12.29 25.16
N GLU A 259 9.08 -12.88 23.97
CA GLU A 259 8.19 -12.38 22.92
C GLU A 259 6.76 -12.89 23.12
N ALA A 260 5.78 -12.00 23.00
CA ALA A 260 4.36 -12.33 23.09
C ALA A 260 3.59 -11.54 22.02
N THR A 261 3.08 -12.23 21.00
CA THR A 261 2.25 -11.61 19.97
C THR A 261 0.78 -11.69 20.36
N LEU A 262 0.11 -10.55 20.43
CA LEU A 262 -1.33 -10.51 20.61
C LEU A 262 -2.03 -10.52 19.26
N LEU A 263 -3.12 -11.28 19.16
CA LEU A 263 -4.06 -11.19 18.04
C LEU A 263 -5.27 -10.39 18.49
N LEU A 264 -5.50 -9.28 17.78
CA LEU A 264 -6.54 -8.32 18.07
C LEU A 264 -7.63 -8.47 17.01
N ARG A 265 -8.78 -9.01 17.40
CA ARG A 265 -9.94 -9.16 16.52
C ARG A 265 -10.92 -8.02 16.76
N PHE A 266 -11.36 -7.40 15.67
CA PHE A 266 -12.26 -6.26 15.67
C PHE A 266 -13.66 -6.68 15.22
N ASP A 267 -14.69 -6.14 15.88
CA ASP A 267 -16.05 -6.18 15.38
C ASP A 267 -16.39 -4.94 14.52
N GLU A 268 -17.59 -4.93 13.96
CA GLU A 268 -18.09 -3.84 13.11
C GLU A 268 -18.22 -2.50 13.85
N GLN A 269 -18.32 -2.51 15.18
CA GLN A 269 -18.41 -1.30 16.03
C GLN A 269 -17.03 -0.84 16.52
N GLY A 270 -15.96 -1.53 16.12
CA GLY A 270 -14.59 -1.25 16.53
C GLY A 270 -14.25 -1.74 17.93
N ASN A 271 -15.08 -2.57 18.57
CA ASN A 271 -14.67 -3.23 19.81
C ASN A 271 -13.66 -4.34 19.49
N VAL A 272 -12.75 -4.58 20.43
CA VAL A 272 -11.62 -5.49 20.26
C VAL A 272 -11.67 -6.61 21.28
N THR A 273 -11.41 -7.83 20.83
CA THR A 273 -11.09 -8.98 21.68
C THR A 273 -9.63 -9.37 21.48
N VAL A 274 -8.92 -9.62 22.58
CA VAL A 274 -7.49 -9.98 22.59
C VAL A 274 -7.32 -11.47 22.85
N ARG A 275 -6.43 -12.12 22.10
CA ARG A 275 -5.99 -13.52 22.33
C ARG A 275 -4.50 -13.70 22.08
N ALA A 276 -3.93 -14.80 22.56
CA ALA A 276 -2.56 -15.19 22.26
C ALA A 276 -2.39 -15.52 20.76
N GLY A 277 -1.27 -15.10 20.19
CA GLY A 277 -0.91 -15.31 18.79
C GLY A 277 -0.01 -16.51 18.52
N ALA A 278 0.53 -17.13 19.58
CA ALA A 278 1.34 -18.32 19.51
C ALA A 278 1.15 -19.18 20.77
N GLU A 279 1.68 -20.39 20.76
CA GLU A 279 1.78 -21.24 21.95
C GLU A 279 2.87 -20.72 22.92
N GLY A 280 2.85 -21.21 24.16
CA GLY A 280 3.83 -20.87 25.19
C GLY A 280 3.41 -19.75 26.15
N TYR A 281 2.29 -19.07 25.90
CA TYR A 281 1.68 -18.09 26.80
C TYR A 281 0.18 -18.02 26.56
N THR A 282 -0.54 -17.39 27.48
CA THR A 282 -1.95 -17.02 27.26
C THR A 282 -2.11 -15.52 27.25
N ALA A 283 -3.13 -15.03 26.56
CA ALA A 283 -3.50 -13.63 26.60
C ALA A 283 -5.01 -13.49 26.45
N THR A 284 -5.57 -12.55 27.19
CA THR A 284 -6.98 -12.20 27.20
C THR A 284 -7.11 -10.70 27.36
N GLY A 285 -8.23 -10.13 26.95
CA GLY A 285 -8.43 -8.69 27.10
C GLY A 285 -9.47 -8.15 26.14
N SER A 286 -9.66 -6.85 26.23
CA SER A 286 -10.61 -6.11 25.42
C SER A 286 -10.05 -4.77 25.01
N GLY A 287 -10.75 -4.11 24.10
CA GLY A 287 -10.36 -2.78 23.67
C GLY A 287 -11.37 -2.13 22.77
N LYS A 288 -11.01 -0.96 22.26
CA LYS A 288 -11.83 -0.22 21.30
C LYS A 288 -10.99 0.65 20.39
N PHE A 289 -11.24 0.54 19.10
CA PHE A 289 -10.77 1.48 18.09
C PHE A 289 -11.76 2.66 17.99
N VAL A 290 -11.24 3.88 18.08
CA VAL A 290 -12.02 5.11 18.01
C VAL A 290 -11.43 6.02 16.94
N LYS A 291 -12.19 6.22 15.86
CA LYS A 291 -11.84 7.21 14.83
C LYS A 291 -11.78 8.60 15.43
N LYS A 292 -10.69 9.34 15.18
CA LYS A 292 -10.45 10.68 15.73
C LYS A 292 -10.67 10.75 17.25
N GLY A 293 -10.38 9.66 17.96
CA GLY A 293 -10.62 9.53 19.39
C GLY A 293 -9.59 10.29 20.23
N GLU A 294 -8.35 10.41 19.74
CA GLU A 294 -7.29 11.16 20.39
C GLU A 294 -7.32 12.61 19.89
N LYS A 295 -7.83 13.53 20.72
CA LYS A 295 -8.05 14.93 20.34
C LYS A 295 -6.78 15.77 20.41
N ASN A 296 -6.57 16.63 19.41
CA ASN A 296 -5.42 17.54 19.35
C ASN A 296 -4.08 16.85 19.67
N SER A 297 -3.86 15.68 19.06
CA SER A 297 -2.70 14.82 19.26
C SER A 297 -1.47 15.34 18.51
N TRP A 298 -0.60 14.43 18.10
CA TRP A 298 0.60 14.75 17.35
C TRP A 298 0.32 15.53 16.06
N GLY A 299 1.11 16.57 15.85
CA GLY A 299 0.91 17.56 14.79
C GLY A 299 -0.38 18.38 14.92
N SER A 300 -0.94 18.52 16.12
CA SER A 300 -2.16 19.28 16.44
C SER A 300 -3.39 18.83 15.64
N LYS A 301 -3.50 17.52 15.39
CA LYS A 301 -4.63 16.90 14.68
C LYS A 301 -5.32 15.87 15.56
N ASP A 302 -6.61 15.70 15.36
CA ASP A 302 -7.32 14.54 15.90
C ASP A 302 -6.82 13.27 15.20
N ARG A 303 -6.58 12.21 15.98
CA ARG A 303 -6.03 10.95 15.48
C ARG A 303 -6.90 9.78 15.86
N ASP A 304 -6.91 8.79 14.98
CA ASP A 304 -7.45 7.48 15.27
C ASP A 304 -6.62 6.82 16.36
N VAL A 305 -7.29 6.10 17.25
CA VAL A 305 -6.67 5.55 18.45
C VAL A 305 -7.27 4.21 18.80
N LEU A 306 -6.43 3.29 19.24
CA LEU A 306 -6.81 2.00 19.78
C LEU A 306 -6.49 1.98 21.28
N TYR A 307 -7.52 1.76 22.09
CA TYR A 307 -7.39 1.55 23.53
C TYR A 307 -7.44 0.05 23.82
N LEU A 308 -6.50 -0.47 24.61
CA LEU A 308 -6.44 -1.88 25.01
C LEU A 308 -6.31 -2.00 26.53
N ASP A 309 -7.01 -2.97 27.09
CA ASP A 309 -6.88 -3.46 28.47
C ASP A 309 -6.80 -4.99 28.40
N TYR A 310 -5.63 -5.52 28.73
CA TYR A 310 -5.31 -6.92 28.47
C TYR A 310 -4.33 -7.49 29.48
N GLU A 311 -4.36 -8.81 29.59
CA GLU A 311 -3.47 -9.60 30.42
C GLU A 311 -2.67 -10.56 29.53
N VAL A 312 -1.39 -10.73 29.86
CA VAL A 312 -0.51 -11.73 29.25
C VAL A 312 0.07 -12.59 30.35
N ASP A 313 -0.11 -13.90 30.22
CA ASP A 313 0.42 -14.88 31.16
C ASP A 313 1.56 -15.68 30.50
N LEU A 314 2.79 -15.38 30.91
CA LEU A 314 4.03 -16.02 30.49
C LEU A 314 4.53 -16.97 31.58
N GLU A 315 5.49 -17.84 31.25
CA GLU A 315 6.05 -18.82 32.19
C GLU A 315 6.55 -18.18 33.49
N ASP A 316 7.31 -17.09 33.39
CA ASP A 316 7.94 -16.44 34.55
C ASP A 316 7.14 -15.30 35.16
N MET A 317 6.09 -14.82 34.50
CA MET A 317 5.38 -13.61 34.92
C MET A 317 3.98 -13.50 34.34
N HIS A 318 3.11 -12.82 35.08
CA HIS A 318 1.86 -12.27 34.59
C HIS A 318 1.99 -10.77 34.39
N VAL A 319 1.42 -10.26 33.30
CA VAL A 319 1.47 -8.84 32.94
C VAL A 319 0.07 -8.33 32.66
N ALA A 320 -0.42 -7.43 33.51
CA ALA A 320 -1.65 -6.67 33.25
C ALA A 320 -1.27 -5.33 32.61
N SER A 321 -1.80 -5.04 31.43
CA SER A 321 -1.40 -3.92 30.59
C SER A 321 -2.59 -3.07 30.18
N THR A 322 -2.40 -1.75 30.24
CA THR A 322 -3.31 -0.76 29.65
C THR A 322 -2.54 0.06 28.63
N ASP A 323 -2.97 0.04 27.38
CA ASP A 323 -2.28 0.74 26.29
C ASP A 323 -3.23 1.67 25.53
N THR A 324 -2.65 2.80 25.10
CA THR A 324 -3.20 3.71 24.10
C THR A 324 -2.26 3.71 22.91
N LEU A 325 -2.76 3.29 21.76
CA LEU A 325 -2.03 3.23 20.49
C LEU A 325 -2.62 4.27 19.54
N VAL A 326 -1.93 5.38 19.35
CA VAL A 326 -2.36 6.46 18.44
C VAL A 326 -1.83 6.18 17.04
N LEU A 327 -2.70 6.11 16.04
CA LEU A 327 -2.29 5.85 14.65
C LEU A 327 -1.37 6.98 14.16
N ARG A 328 -0.17 6.59 13.71
CA ARG A 328 0.80 7.51 13.11
C ARG A 328 0.62 7.55 11.60
N ASP A 329 0.70 6.39 10.97
CA ASP A 329 0.55 6.21 9.53
C ASP A 329 0.27 4.74 9.21
N ARG A 330 -0.24 4.44 8.02
CA ARG A 330 -0.59 3.07 7.61
C ARG A 330 0.63 2.23 7.21
N GLY A 331 1.83 2.83 7.09
CA GLY A 331 3.05 2.13 6.71
C GLY A 331 3.03 1.54 5.31
N VAL A 332 2.16 2.03 4.42
CA VAL A 332 2.05 1.58 3.02
C VAL A 332 2.78 2.57 2.12
N ALA A 333 3.63 2.04 1.25
CA ALA A 333 4.41 2.81 0.29
C ALA A 333 4.30 2.19 -1.11
N MET A 334 4.69 2.94 -2.13
CA MET A 334 4.84 2.39 -3.48
C MET A 334 5.84 1.23 -3.46
N GLU A 335 5.47 0.14 -4.11
CA GLU A 335 6.29 -1.07 -4.17
C GLU A 335 6.30 -1.64 -5.59
N THR A 336 7.46 -2.13 -5.98
CA THR A 336 7.69 -2.90 -7.21
C THR A 336 8.52 -4.12 -6.85
N PHE A 337 8.46 -5.17 -7.67
CA PHE A 337 9.33 -6.34 -7.49
C PHE A 337 10.25 -6.55 -8.70
N SER A 338 11.30 -7.34 -8.51
CA SER A 338 12.31 -7.63 -9.54
C SER A 338 12.30 -9.14 -9.79
N PRO A 339 11.44 -9.63 -10.69
CA PRO A 339 11.29 -11.05 -10.88
C PRO A 339 12.55 -11.70 -11.44
N VAL A 340 12.74 -12.97 -11.09
CA VAL A 340 13.78 -13.84 -11.66
C VAL A 340 13.17 -15.16 -12.08
N LEU A 341 13.82 -15.86 -13.01
CA LEU A 341 13.49 -17.25 -13.28
C LEU A 341 13.93 -18.14 -12.11
N LYS A 342 13.16 -19.20 -11.89
CA LYS A 342 13.35 -20.20 -10.83
C LYS A 342 14.59 -21.06 -11.01
#